data_AF-A0A376KQW1-F1
#
_entry.id   AF-A0A376KQW1-F1
#
_cell.length_a   1.000
_cell.length_b   1.000
_cell.length_c   1.000
_cell.angle_alpha   90.00
_cell.angle_beta   90.00
_cell.angle_gamma   90.00
#
_symmetry.space_group_name_H-M   'P 1'
#
loop_
_entity.id
_entity.type
_entity.pdbx_description
1 polymer ?
#
loop_
_entity_poly.entity_id
_entity_poly.type
_entity_poly.pdbx_seq_one_letter_code
_entity_poly.pdbx_strand_id
1 'polypeptide(L)'
;MIRSDHFIYFFYRGVLWVRFLPLVTRQGDRIAIVSGLRTPFARQGTAFHGIPAVDLGKMVVGELLARSEIPAEVIEQLVFGQVVQMPEAPQHCA
;
A
#
# COMPACT_ATOMS: atom_id res chain seq x y z
N MET A 1 -9.22 -51.41 23.41
CA MET A 1 -10.11 -51.69 22.26
C MET A 1 -11.29 -50.75 22.34
N ILE A 2 -11.46 -49.87 21.35
CA ILE A 2 -12.51 -48.81 21.22
C ILE A 2 -12.29 -47.64 22.21
N ARG A 3 -11.92 -46.41 21.83
CA ARG A 3 -12.00 -45.70 20.54
C ARG A 3 -10.98 -44.54 20.54
N SER A 4 -9.85 -44.72 19.85
CA SER A 4 -8.79 -43.70 19.72
C SER A 4 -8.85 -42.97 18.36
N ASP A 5 -9.92 -43.18 17.59
CA ASP A 5 -9.93 -42.91 16.16
C ASP A 5 -10.60 -41.58 15.75
N HIS A 6 -11.17 -40.84 16.71
CA HIS A 6 -11.84 -39.56 16.42
C HIS A 6 -10.94 -38.32 16.54
N PHE A 7 -9.84 -38.39 17.28
CA PHE A 7 -8.96 -37.24 17.47
C PHE A 7 -8.00 -37.03 16.29
N ILE A 8 -7.66 -38.11 15.56
CA ILE A 8 -6.76 -38.08 14.40
C ILE A 8 -7.43 -37.47 13.15
N TYR A 9 -8.75 -37.64 12.99
CA TYR A 9 -9.45 -37.12 11.80
C TYR A 9 -9.57 -35.59 11.77
N PHE A 10 -9.55 -34.92 12.93
CA PHE A 10 -9.67 -33.46 12.97
C PHE A 10 -8.38 -32.74 12.57
N PHE A 11 -7.23 -33.42 12.62
CA PHE A 11 -5.93 -32.82 12.33
C PHE A 11 -5.48 -33.01 10.86
N TYR A 12 -5.98 -34.04 10.15
CA TYR A 12 -5.48 -34.41 8.82
C TYR A 12 -6.09 -33.65 7.61
N ARG A 13 -7.00 -32.68 7.83
CA ARG A 13 -7.54 -31.81 6.76
C ARG A 13 -7.24 -30.32 6.94
N GLY A 14 -6.27 -29.96 7.77
CA GLY A 14 -5.80 -28.59 7.94
C GLY A 14 -4.82 -28.12 6.86
N VAL A 15 -5.04 -28.44 5.58
CA VAL A 15 -4.36 -27.69 4.50
C VAL A 15 -5.18 -26.43 4.31
N LEU A 16 -4.75 -25.36 4.96
CA LEU A 16 -5.24 -24.00 4.71
C LEU A 16 -4.85 -23.65 3.27
N TRP A 17 -5.70 -23.99 2.31
CA TRP A 17 -5.63 -23.49 0.96
C TRP A 17 -5.95 -22.00 1.03
N VAL A 18 -4.96 -21.17 1.33
CA VAL A 18 -5.04 -19.74 1.08
C VAL A 18 -5.01 -19.60 -0.45
N ARG A 19 -6.18 -19.74 -1.06
CA ARG A 19 -6.36 -19.49 -2.49
C ARG A 19 -6.19 -17.99 -2.68
N PHE A 20 -4.98 -17.58 -3.08
CA PHE A 20 -4.73 -16.22 -3.48
C PHE A 20 -5.67 -15.90 -4.64
N LEU A 21 -6.59 -14.96 -4.43
CA LEU A 21 -7.41 -14.49 -5.54
C LEU A 21 -6.48 -13.81 -6.56
N PRO A 22 -6.67 -14.08 -7.85
CA PRO A 22 -5.91 -13.38 -8.87
C PRO A 22 -6.20 -11.88 -8.77
N LEU A 23 -5.14 -11.06 -8.69
CA LEU A 23 -5.23 -9.60 -8.73
C LEU A 23 -5.50 -9.15 -10.16
N VAL A 24 -6.76 -9.25 -10.57
CA VAL A 24 -7.24 -8.86 -11.89
C VAL A 24 -8.28 -7.75 -11.77
N THR A 25 -8.34 -6.87 -12.76
CA THR A 25 -9.40 -5.87 -12.88
C THR A 25 -10.74 -6.55 -13.14
N ARG A 26 -11.85 -5.80 -13.04
CA ARG A 26 -13.19 -6.31 -13.42
C ARG A 26 -13.24 -6.80 -14.87
N GLN A 27 -12.37 -6.29 -15.73
CA GLN A 27 -12.25 -6.65 -17.15
C GLN A 27 -11.29 -7.83 -17.39
N GLY A 28 -10.59 -8.31 -16.36
CA GLY A 28 -9.67 -9.45 -16.44
C GLY A 28 -8.20 -9.08 -16.66
N ASP A 29 -7.86 -7.78 -16.68
CA ASP A 29 -6.47 -7.34 -16.84
C ASP A 29 -5.65 -7.58 -15.58
N ARG A 30 -4.37 -7.90 -15.76
CA ARG A 30 -3.46 -8.17 -14.64
C ARG A 30 -2.98 -6.86 -14.00
N ILE A 31 -3.05 -6.79 -12.68
CA ILE A 31 -2.55 -5.66 -11.89
C ILE A 31 -1.12 -5.98 -11.43
N ALA A 32 -0.20 -5.04 -11.61
CA ALA A 32 1.18 -5.16 -11.18
C ALA A 32 1.61 -3.95 -10.34
N ILE A 33 2.43 -4.18 -9.33
CA ILE A 33 3.14 -3.11 -8.61
C ILE A 33 4.49 -2.95 -9.31
N VAL A 34 4.68 -1.81 -9.97
CA VAL A 34 5.85 -1.58 -10.84
C VAL A 34 7.05 -1.07 -10.04
N SER A 35 6.82 -0.15 -9.12
CA SER A 35 7.87 0.49 -8.32
C SER A 35 7.33 0.94 -6.97
N GLY A 36 8.24 1.18 -6.02
CA GLY A 36 7.89 1.67 -4.69
C GLY A 36 9.04 2.46 -4.08
N LEU A 37 8.70 3.58 -3.44
CA LEU A 37 9.62 4.43 -2.72
C LEU A 37 8.97 4.91 -1.43
N ARG A 38 9.77 5.16 -0.40
CA ARG A 38 9.31 5.71 0.87
C ARG A 38 10.35 6.66 1.44
N THR A 39 9.90 7.61 2.27
CA THR A 39 10.81 8.34 3.14
C THR A 39 11.39 7.41 4.22
N PRO A 40 12.59 7.71 4.74
CA PRO A 40 13.06 7.11 5.98
C PRO A 40 12.07 7.36 7.12
N PHE A 41 11.98 6.42 8.07
CA PHE A 41 11.21 6.65 9.29
C PHE A 41 12.04 7.51 10.24
N ALA A 42 11.50 8.65 10.65
CA ALA A 42 12.11 9.53 11.64
C ALA A 42 11.25 9.59 12.91
N ARG A 43 11.89 9.82 14.05
CA ARG A 43 11.19 10.09 15.31
C ARG A 43 10.38 11.38 15.18
N GLN A 44 9.19 11.42 15.79
CA GLN A 44 8.38 12.64 15.82
C GLN A 44 9.20 13.81 16.39
N GLY A 45 9.13 14.96 15.72
CA GLY A 45 9.82 16.18 16.15
C GLY A 45 11.31 16.25 15.76
N THR A 46 11.81 15.36 14.89
CA THR A 46 13.22 15.40 14.45
C THR A 46 13.37 15.73 12.95
N ALA A 47 13.80 14.79 12.11
CA ALA A 47 14.30 15.04 10.75
C ALA A 47 13.29 15.68 9.79
N PHE A 48 12.00 15.54 10.06
CA PHE A 48 10.92 16.14 9.26
C PHE A 48 10.06 17.12 10.08
N HIS A 49 10.62 17.67 11.16
CA HIS A 49 9.92 18.65 11.97
C HIS A 49 9.60 19.90 11.15
N GLY A 50 8.34 20.35 11.20
CA GLY A 50 7.87 21.53 10.46
C GLY A 50 7.64 21.30 8.96
N ILE A 51 7.84 20.09 8.44
CA ILE A 51 7.53 19.77 7.04
C ILE A 51 6.09 19.24 6.95
N PRO A 52 5.21 19.84 6.12
CA PRO A 52 3.89 19.30 5.86
C PRO A 52 3.91 17.89 5.25
N ALA A 53 2.95 17.06 5.64
CA ALA A 53 2.82 15.69 5.12
C ALA A 53 2.65 15.67 3.59
N VAL A 54 1.97 16.68 3.02
CA VAL A 54 1.81 16.83 1.57
C VAL A 54 3.15 17.07 0.87
N ASP A 55 4.07 17.82 1.49
CA ASP A 55 5.36 18.13 0.87
C ASP A 55 6.32 16.95 0.94
N LEU A 56 6.23 16.13 2.00
CA LEU A 56 6.88 14.82 2.04
C LEU A 56 6.33 13.90 0.94
N GLY A 57 5.01 13.92 0.69
CA GLY A 57 4.37 13.21 -0.41
C GLY A 57 4.90 13.64 -1.77
N LYS A 58 4.96 14.95 -2.04
CA LYS A 58 5.51 15.52 -3.29
C LYS A 58 6.96 15.10 -3.51
N MET A 59 7.79 15.14 -2.46
CA MET A 59 9.19 14.73 -2.54
C MET A 59 9.32 13.26 -2.96
N VAL A 60 8.57 12.36 -2.33
CA VAL A 60 8.61 10.93 -2.66
C VAL A 60 8.08 10.66 -4.05
N VAL A 61 6.97 11.29 -4.44
CA VAL A 61 6.38 11.10 -5.78
C VAL A 61 7.34 11.62 -6.85
N GLY A 62 7.93 12.80 -6.66
CA GLY A 62 8.91 13.37 -7.59
C GLY A 62 10.12 12.45 -7.77
N GLU A 63 10.69 11.94 -6.67
CA GLU A 63 11.81 11.01 -6.74
C GLU A 63 11.41 9.65 -7.34
N LEU A 64 10.19 9.17 -7.07
CA LEU A 64 9.67 7.95 -7.69
C LEU A 64 9.54 8.10 -9.21
N LEU A 65 9.04 9.24 -9.68
CA LEU A 65 8.97 9.55 -11.12
C LEU A 65 10.36 9.73 -11.73
N ALA A 66 11.30 10.33 -11.01
CA ALA A 66 12.67 10.47 -11.52
C ALA A 66 13.39 9.11 -11.65
N ARG A 67 13.07 8.16 -10.77
CA ARG A 67 13.66 6.80 -10.77
C ARG A 67 12.91 5.81 -11.65
N SER A 68 11.62 6.03 -11.85
CA SER A 68 10.82 5.22 -12.75
C SER A 68 10.90 5.83 -14.14
N GLU A 69 11.18 5.03 -15.16
CA GLU A 69 11.18 5.50 -16.56
C GLU A 69 9.73 5.68 -17.08
N ILE A 70 8.80 6.08 -16.20
CA ILE A 70 7.37 6.19 -16.46
C ILE A 70 7.05 7.67 -16.73
N PRO A 71 6.52 8.02 -17.92
CA PRO A 71 6.09 9.38 -18.20
C PRO A 71 4.95 9.80 -17.27
N ALA A 72 4.95 11.03 -16.77
CA ALA A 72 3.93 11.49 -15.82
C ALA A 72 2.53 11.55 -16.46
N GLU A 73 2.47 11.72 -17.78
CA GLU A 73 1.25 11.88 -18.56
C GLU A 73 0.39 10.60 -18.63
N VAL A 74 0.98 9.42 -18.39
CA VAL A 74 0.23 8.15 -18.38
C VAL A 74 -0.42 7.84 -17.02
N ILE A 75 -0.15 8.65 -16.00
CA ILE A 75 -0.69 8.45 -14.65
C ILE A 75 -2.07 9.09 -14.59
N GLU A 76 -3.10 8.25 -14.57
CA GLU A 76 -4.49 8.71 -14.53
C GLU A 76 -4.99 9.07 -13.13
N GLN A 77 -4.39 8.51 -12.08
CA GLN A 77 -4.85 8.69 -10.71
C GLN A 77 -3.71 8.64 -9.69
N LEU A 78 -3.69 9.63 -8.80
CA LEU A 78 -2.83 9.64 -7.61
C LEU A 78 -3.73 9.55 -6.36
N VAL A 79 -3.48 8.55 -5.51
CA VAL A 79 -4.18 8.40 -4.23
C VAL A 79 -3.21 8.66 -3.09
N PHE A 80 -3.46 9.71 -2.31
CA PHE A 80 -2.65 10.08 -1.14
C PHE A 80 -3.45 9.92 0.15
N GLY A 81 -2.99 9.02 1.03
CA GLY A 81 -3.64 8.75 2.31
C GLY A 81 -2.98 9.52 3.45
N GLN A 82 -3.74 10.32 4.20
CA GLN A 82 -3.26 11.05 5.37
C GLN A 82 -4.24 10.92 6.54
N VAL A 83 -3.74 10.50 7.71
CA VAL A 83 -4.56 10.26 8.90
C VAL A 83 -4.83 11.56 9.68
N VAL A 84 -3.81 12.38 9.91
CA VAL A 84 -3.94 13.69 10.58
C VAL A 84 -3.85 14.78 9.53
N GLN A 85 -4.96 15.42 9.22
CA GLN A 85 -4.99 16.55 8.30
C GLN A 85 -4.27 17.75 8.95
N MET A 86 -3.30 18.33 8.26
CA MET A 86 -2.64 19.57 8.72
C MET A 86 -3.49 20.75 8.21
N PRO A 87 -3.97 21.66 9.08
CA PRO A 87 -4.96 22.67 8.71
C PRO A 87 -4.41 23.86 7.88
N GLU A 88 -3.26 23.71 7.22
CA GLU A 88 -2.59 24.78 6.48
C GLU A 88 -2.69 24.63 4.95
N ALA A 89 -3.72 23.94 4.46
CA ALA A 89 -4.11 23.98 3.04
C ALA A 89 -5.48 24.68 2.92
N PRO A 90 -5.59 25.77 2.14
CA PRO A 90 -6.87 26.41 1.91
C PRO A 90 -7.80 25.40 1.24
N GLN A 91 -8.96 25.23 1.86
CA GLN A 91 -10.04 24.37 1.42
C GLN A 91 -10.64 24.95 0.13
N HIS A 92 -10.02 24.70 -1.02
CA HIS A 92 -10.69 24.84 -2.30
C HIS A 92 -10.54 23.57 -3.10
N CYS A 93 -11.42 22.62 -2.75
CA CYS A 93 -12.06 21.78 -3.75
C CYS A 93 -12.94 22.67 -4.63
N ALA A 94 -12.69 22.67 -5.94
CA ALA A 94 -13.65 22.95 -7.00
C ALA A 94 -13.27 22.06 -8.19
#